data_AF-A0A7J7NV61-F1
#
_entry.id   AF-A0A7J7NV61-F1
#
_cell.length_a   1.000
_cell.length_b   1.000
_cell.length_c   1.000
_cell.angle_alpha   90.00
_cell.angle_beta   90.00
_cell.angle_gamma   90.00
#
_symmetry.space_group_name_H-M   'P 1'
#
loop_
_entity.id
_entity.type
_entity.pdbx_description
1 polymer ?
#
loop_
_entity_poly.entity_id
_entity_poly.type
_entity_poly.pdbx_seq_one_letter_code
_entity_poly.pdbx_strand_id
1 'polypeptide(L)'
;MRRSSVTVTETVSLVFVLWVFAVVVVDGGFIKYETGAGTVEGKLNVHLVPHSHDDVGWLKTIDQYFVGSNNSIQGASVRNVLDSLVVALLRDPNRKFIFGEQAFFQRWWAEQSLEIQEEMKKLVYSGQLEFVNGGWCMHDEAASHYIDMIDQTTLGHRLIKQQFNKTPRAGWQIDPFGHSAVQAYLLGAEIWYMHDWPSPIAWVTVMRN
;
A
#
# COMPACT_ATOMS: atom_id res chain seq x y z
N MET A 1 68.43 1.00 27.47
CA MET A 1 67.11 0.39 27.17
C MET A 1 66.30 0.27 28.45
N ARG A 2 65.40 1.22 28.75
CA ARG A 2 64.40 1.07 29.83
C ARG A 2 63.07 0.80 29.14
N ARG A 3 62.62 -0.46 29.16
CA ARG A 3 61.28 -0.83 28.70
C ARG A 3 60.28 -0.23 29.68
N SER A 4 59.48 0.72 29.23
CA SER A 4 58.33 1.25 29.95
C SER A 4 57.31 0.12 30.12
N SER A 5 57.24 -0.48 31.31
CA SER A 5 56.24 -1.48 31.66
C SER A 5 54.93 -0.76 31.97
N VAL A 6 54.06 -0.64 30.98
CA VAL A 6 52.64 -0.32 31.24
C VAL A 6 52.09 -1.48 32.05
N THR A 7 51.59 -1.18 33.25
CA THR A 7 51.09 -2.22 34.16
C THR A 7 49.71 -2.70 33.68
N VAL A 8 49.40 -3.99 33.83
CA VAL A 8 48.14 -4.60 33.37
C VAL A 8 46.91 -3.83 33.92
N THR A 9 47.03 -3.29 35.13
CA THR A 9 46.06 -2.39 35.77
C THR A 9 45.79 -1.11 34.98
N GLU A 10 46.80 -0.43 34.44
CA GLU A 10 46.62 0.79 33.64
C GLU A 10 45.91 0.49 32.32
N THR A 11 46.23 -0.63 31.67
CA THR A 11 45.53 -1.06 30.45
C THR A 11 44.07 -1.43 30.71
N VAL A 12 43.76 -2.10 31.83
CA VAL A 12 42.38 -2.47 32.18
C VAL A 12 41.55 -1.22 32.53
N SER A 13 42.13 -0.25 33.24
CA SER A 13 41.47 1.02 33.55
C SER A 13 41.19 1.86 32.29
N LEU A 14 42.14 1.92 31.34
CA LEU A 14 41.93 2.62 30.07
C LEU A 14 40.83 1.98 29.22
N VAL A 15 40.79 0.63 29.15
CA VAL A 15 39.74 -0.10 28.43
C VAL A 15 38.38 0.08 29.10
N PHE A 16 38.32 0.08 30.43
CA PHE A 16 37.08 0.32 31.16
C PHE A 16 36.56 1.75 30.97
N VAL A 17 37.45 2.75 31.00
CA VAL A 17 37.08 4.16 30.73
C VAL A 17 36.60 4.33 29.29
N LEU A 18 37.27 3.73 28.30
CA LEU A 18 36.83 3.76 26.90
C LEU A 18 35.49 3.04 26.70
N TRP A 19 35.23 1.94 27.40
CA TRP A 19 33.96 1.23 27.36
C TRP A 19 32.83 2.04 28.01
N VAL A 20 33.09 2.70 29.15
CA VAL A 20 32.12 3.62 29.79
C VAL A 20 31.83 4.81 28.87
N PHE A 21 32.84 5.40 28.23
CA PHE A 21 32.61 6.48 27.24
C PHE A 21 31.85 6.00 25.99
N ALA A 22 32.07 4.77 25.53
CA ALA A 22 31.34 4.18 24.41
C ALA A 22 29.88 3.85 24.76
N VAL A 23 29.59 3.50 26.02
CA VAL A 23 28.23 3.20 26.51
C VAL A 23 27.44 4.47 26.84
N VAL A 24 28.12 5.56 27.22
CA VAL A 24 27.47 6.78 27.74
C VAL A 24 27.04 7.79 26.66
N VAL A 25 27.49 7.66 25.39
CA VAL A 25 27.21 8.72 24.39
C VAL A 25 26.69 8.16 23.06
N VAL A 26 25.54 7.50 23.10
CA VAL A 26 24.58 7.54 21.97
C VAL A 26 23.18 7.62 22.58
N ASP A 27 22.78 8.82 23.02
CA ASP A 27 21.39 9.08 23.38
C ASP A 27 20.61 9.37 22.10
N GLY A 28 20.22 8.30 21.41
CA GLY A 28 19.41 8.37 20.20
C GLY A 28 17.98 8.75 20.55
N GLY A 29 17.70 10.05 20.64
CA GLY A 29 16.35 10.55 20.87
C GLY A 29 15.41 10.14 19.73
N PHE A 30 14.32 9.44 20.05
CA PHE A 30 13.22 9.21 19.11
C PHE A 30 12.52 10.55 18.84
N ILE A 31 12.76 11.15 17.68
CA ILE A 31 12.04 12.35 17.25
C ILE A 31 10.64 11.93 16.80
N LYS A 32 9.60 12.51 17.42
CA LYS A 32 8.23 12.36 16.93
C LYS A 32 8.08 13.17 15.63
N TYR A 33 7.73 12.49 14.54
CA TYR A 33 7.52 13.13 13.25
C TYR A 33 6.12 13.77 13.16
N GLU A 34 6.05 14.93 12.54
CA GLU A 34 4.79 15.59 12.18
C GLU A 34 4.27 15.03 10.85
N THR A 35 3.47 13.97 10.92
CA THR A 35 2.99 13.24 9.73
C THR A 35 1.63 13.73 9.20
N GLY A 36 0.96 14.64 9.92
CA GLY A 36 -0.39 15.13 9.60
C GLY A 36 -0.42 16.36 8.69
N ALA A 37 0.59 16.56 7.84
CA ALA A 37 0.64 17.71 6.95
C ALA A 37 -0.52 17.70 5.95
N GLY A 38 -1.14 18.86 5.72
CA GLY A 38 -2.16 19.09 4.71
C GLY A 38 -1.68 20.01 3.60
N THR A 39 -2.57 20.34 2.67
CA THR A 39 -2.26 21.29 1.59
C THR A 39 -2.11 22.71 2.12
N VAL A 40 -1.08 23.43 1.65
CA VAL A 40 -0.84 24.84 1.97
C VAL A 40 -1.03 25.68 0.72
N GLU A 41 -1.91 26.67 0.79
CA GLU A 41 -2.16 27.61 -0.30
C GLU A 41 -0.89 28.43 -0.64
N GLY A 42 -0.68 28.71 -1.91
CA GLY A 42 0.50 29.46 -2.37
C GLY A 42 1.83 28.69 -2.33
N LYS A 43 1.80 27.38 -2.06
CA LYS A 43 2.99 26.50 -2.10
C LYS A 43 2.79 25.33 -3.07
N LEU A 44 3.90 24.75 -3.51
CA LEU A 44 3.89 23.43 -4.13
C LEU A 44 3.49 22.40 -3.08
N ASN A 45 2.43 21.64 -3.36
CA ASN A 45 1.96 20.55 -2.51
C ASN A 45 2.36 19.22 -3.16
N VAL A 46 3.13 18.41 -2.44
CA VAL A 46 3.58 17.09 -2.92
C VAL A 46 2.72 16.03 -2.25
N HIS A 47 1.86 15.38 -3.03
CA HIS A 47 1.02 14.29 -2.56
C HIS A 47 1.79 12.96 -2.67
N LEU A 48 2.18 12.39 -1.53
CA LEU A 48 2.74 11.04 -1.50
C LEU A 48 1.58 10.05 -1.44
N VAL A 49 1.50 9.15 -2.43
CA VAL A 49 0.42 8.17 -2.57
C VAL A 49 1.00 6.75 -2.50
N PRO A 50 1.14 6.16 -1.29
CA PRO A 50 1.65 4.81 -1.13
C PRO A 50 0.69 3.78 -1.73
N HIS A 51 1.24 2.85 -2.51
CA HIS A 51 0.50 1.76 -3.15
C HIS A 51 1.40 0.51 -3.29
N SER A 52 0.78 -0.63 -3.56
CA SER A 52 1.43 -1.85 -4.07
C SER A 52 0.77 -2.20 -5.38
N HIS A 53 1.56 -2.57 -6.39
CA HIS A 53 1.05 -3.10 -7.64
C HIS A 53 1.11 -4.63 -7.57
N ASP A 54 -0.06 -5.26 -7.48
CA ASP A 54 -0.18 -6.68 -7.19
C ASP A 54 -0.82 -7.41 -8.39
N ASP A 55 0.02 -7.89 -9.32
CA ASP A 55 -0.43 -8.61 -10.51
C ASP A 55 -1.28 -9.84 -10.17
N VAL A 56 -2.49 -9.91 -10.73
CA VAL A 56 -3.40 -11.07 -10.58
C VAL A 56 -2.97 -12.19 -11.53
N GLY A 57 -1.72 -12.66 -11.35
CA GLY A 57 -1.04 -13.61 -12.21
C GLY A 57 -0.20 -12.92 -13.29
N TRP A 58 1.09 -13.24 -13.33
CA TRP A 58 2.05 -12.76 -14.33
C TRP A 58 3.24 -13.73 -14.41
N LEU A 59 4.32 -13.50 -13.66
CA LEU A 59 5.45 -14.43 -13.56
C LEU A 59 5.15 -15.60 -12.62
N LYS A 60 4.32 -15.35 -11.60
CA LYS A 60 3.81 -16.37 -10.68
C LYS A 60 2.30 -16.51 -10.85
N THR A 61 1.75 -17.63 -10.38
CA THR A 61 0.29 -17.77 -10.30
C THR A 61 -0.28 -16.85 -9.22
N ILE A 62 -1.59 -16.57 -9.28
CA ILE A 62 -2.31 -15.79 -8.26
C ILE A 62 -2.02 -16.36 -6.85
N ASP A 63 -2.11 -17.67 -6.69
CA ASP A 63 -1.86 -18.34 -5.41
C ASP A 63 -0.43 -18.18 -4.92
N GLN A 64 0.54 -18.28 -5.83
CA GLN A 64 1.95 -18.11 -5.50
C GLN A 64 2.28 -16.68 -5.08
N TYR A 65 1.72 -15.68 -5.79
CA TYR A 65 1.80 -14.28 -5.38
C TYR A 65 1.12 -14.04 -4.03
N PHE A 66 -0.04 -14.64 -3.80
CA PHE A 66 -0.77 -14.43 -2.56
C PHE A 66 -0.01 -14.95 -1.34
N VAL A 67 0.38 -16.23 -1.34
CA VAL A 67 1.04 -16.86 -0.18
C VAL A 67 2.54 -16.57 -0.09
N GLY A 68 3.12 -15.96 -1.12
CA GLY A 68 4.55 -15.68 -1.19
C GLY A 68 5.42 -16.90 -1.45
N SER A 69 4.93 -17.87 -2.23
CA SER A 69 5.72 -19.04 -2.64
C SER A 69 6.45 -18.81 -3.96
N ASN A 70 7.38 -19.71 -4.27
CA ASN A 70 8.18 -19.69 -5.50
C ASN A 70 8.97 -18.38 -5.74
N ASN A 71 9.55 -17.82 -4.65
CA ASN A 71 10.26 -16.54 -4.69
C ASN A 71 11.58 -16.56 -5.48
N SER A 72 12.03 -17.72 -5.95
CA SER A 72 13.13 -17.79 -6.92
C SER A 72 12.77 -17.18 -8.28
N ILE A 73 11.47 -17.13 -8.63
CA ILE A 73 10.98 -16.43 -9.84
C ILE A 73 10.90 -14.92 -9.58
N GLN A 74 10.19 -14.55 -8.51
CA GLN A 74 10.00 -13.16 -8.10
C GLN A 74 9.65 -13.10 -6.61
N GLY A 75 10.40 -12.29 -5.86
CA GLY A 75 10.13 -12.03 -4.44
C GLY A 75 8.88 -11.16 -4.28
N ALA A 76 7.73 -11.77 -4.01
CA ALA A 76 6.45 -11.08 -3.87
C ALA A 76 5.48 -11.90 -3.01
N SER A 77 4.78 -11.26 -2.08
CA SER A 77 3.78 -11.87 -1.19
C SER A 77 2.68 -10.87 -0.84
N VAL A 78 1.50 -11.00 -1.46
CA VAL A 78 0.39 -10.06 -1.25
C VAL A 78 -0.21 -10.20 0.15
N ARG A 79 -0.22 -11.41 0.72
CA ARG A 79 -0.60 -11.60 2.13
C ARG A 79 0.27 -10.77 3.06
N ASN A 80 1.59 -10.77 2.87
CA ASN A 80 2.50 -9.99 3.71
C ASN A 80 2.29 -8.48 3.52
N VAL A 81 1.97 -8.03 2.30
CA VAL A 81 1.62 -6.63 2.02
C VAL A 81 0.41 -6.23 2.87
N LEU A 82 -0.70 -6.98 2.80
CA LEU A 82 -1.93 -6.67 3.53
C LEU A 82 -1.77 -6.80 5.05
N ASP A 83 -1.08 -7.83 5.55
CA ASP A 83 -0.82 -8.01 6.98
C ASP A 83 0.01 -6.85 7.54
N SER A 84 1.09 -6.47 6.86
CA SER A 84 1.96 -5.38 7.29
C SER A 84 1.31 -4.01 7.14
N LEU A 85 0.42 -3.85 6.14
CA LEU A 85 -0.36 -2.64 5.90
C LEU A 85 -1.24 -2.31 7.11
N VAL A 86 -1.99 -3.28 7.63
CA VAL A 86 -2.85 -3.08 8.80
C VAL A 86 -2.03 -2.57 9.98
N VAL A 87 -0.90 -3.24 10.28
CA VAL A 87 0.01 -2.83 11.36
C VAL A 87 0.59 -1.43 11.12
N ALA A 88 0.97 -1.12 9.88
CA ALA A 88 1.56 0.17 9.54
C ALA A 88 0.57 1.33 9.68
N LEU A 89 -0.69 1.15 9.26
CA LEU A 89 -1.72 2.18 9.35
C LEU A 89 -2.21 2.38 10.79
N LEU A 90 -2.34 1.32 11.59
CA LEU A 90 -2.72 1.44 13.00
C LEU A 90 -1.69 2.19 13.86
N ARG A 91 -0.41 2.21 13.43
CA ARG A 91 0.66 2.92 14.15
C ARG A 91 0.63 4.44 14.00
N ASP A 92 -0.01 4.97 12.95
CA ASP A 92 -0.07 6.41 12.71
C ASP A 92 -1.35 6.77 11.92
N PRO A 93 -2.29 7.53 12.54
CA PRO A 93 -3.56 7.87 11.91
C PRO A 93 -3.43 8.74 10.65
N ASN A 94 -2.27 9.37 10.42
CA ASN A 94 -2.03 10.20 9.25
C ASN A 94 -1.54 9.40 8.04
N ARG A 95 -1.11 8.15 8.23
CA ARG A 95 -0.66 7.30 7.12
C ARG A 95 -1.82 6.95 6.20
N LYS A 96 -1.52 6.95 4.91
CA LYS A 96 -2.44 6.63 3.82
C LYS A 96 -1.89 5.48 2.99
N PHE A 97 -2.78 4.70 2.40
CA PHE A 97 -2.45 3.70 1.40
C PHE A 97 -3.63 3.51 0.45
N ILE A 98 -3.36 3.20 -0.80
CA ILE A 98 -4.37 2.81 -1.78
C ILE A 98 -4.20 1.35 -2.20
N PHE A 99 -5.30 0.62 -2.34
CA PHE A 99 -5.28 -0.78 -2.75
C PHE A 99 -6.30 -1.03 -3.88
N GLY A 100 -5.90 -1.81 -4.90
CA GLY A 100 -6.68 -2.01 -6.12
C GLY A 100 -7.41 -3.35 -6.19
N GLU A 101 -6.62 -4.42 -6.28
CA GLU A 101 -7.03 -5.70 -6.85
C GLU A 101 -7.88 -6.54 -5.89
N GLN A 102 -9.20 -6.54 -6.10
CA GLN A 102 -10.12 -7.25 -5.19
C GLN A 102 -9.92 -8.77 -5.19
N ALA A 103 -9.36 -9.38 -6.24
CA ALA A 103 -9.02 -10.80 -6.23
C ALA A 103 -8.14 -11.18 -5.02
N PHE A 104 -7.14 -10.36 -4.70
CA PHE A 104 -6.27 -10.59 -3.55
C PHE A 104 -6.91 -10.14 -2.24
N PHE A 105 -7.51 -8.95 -2.23
CA PHE A 105 -8.12 -8.41 -1.01
C PHE A 105 -9.21 -9.34 -0.47
N GLN A 106 -10.07 -9.87 -1.34
CA GLN A 106 -11.18 -10.72 -0.93
C GLN A 106 -10.71 -12.09 -0.44
N ARG A 107 -9.65 -12.64 -1.04
CA ARG A 107 -9.00 -13.85 -0.52
C ARG A 107 -8.41 -13.61 0.86
N TRP A 108 -7.66 -12.53 1.04
CA TRP A 108 -7.11 -12.14 2.33
C TRP A 108 -8.21 -11.95 3.37
N TRP A 109 -9.25 -11.19 3.02
CA TRP A 109 -10.39 -10.87 3.88
C TRP A 109 -11.08 -12.12 4.45
N ALA A 110 -11.26 -13.14 3.61
CA ALA A 110 -11.86 -14.41 4.02
C ALA A 110 -11.01 -15.21 5.02
N GLU A 111 -9.70 -14.97 5.07
CA GLU A 111 -8.77 -15.61 6.02
C GLU A 111 -8.65 -14.85 7.36
N GLN A 112 -9.20 -13.63 7.47
CA GLN A 112 -9.01 -12.78 8.63
C GLN A 112 -9.97 -13.07 9.78
N SER A 113 -9.50 -12.84 11.00
CA SER A 113 -10.34 -12.86 12.20
C SER A 113 -11.28 -11.65 12.23
N LEU A 114 -12.35 -11.74 13.04
CA LEU A 114 -13.31 -10.64 13.19
C LEU A 114 -12.64 -9.36 13.70
N GLU A 115 -11.64 -9.49 14.57
CA GLU A 115 -10.89 -8.35 15.11
C GLU A 115 -10.15 -7.60 14.00
N ILE A 116 -9.43 -8.31 13.12
CA ILE A 116 -8.71 -7.70 11.99
C ILE A 116 -9.69 -7.12 10.97
N GLN A 117 -10.81 -7.80 10.71
CA GLN A 117 -11.86 -7.26 9.85
C GLN A 117 -12.43 -5.94 10.39
N GLU A 118 -12.66 -5.84 11.70
CA GLU A 118 -13.13 -4.60 12.33
C GLU A 118 -12.07 -3.49 12.28
N GLU A 119 -10.79 -3.79 12.52
CA GLU A 119 -9.71 -2.81 12.36
C GLU A 119 -9.61 -2.31 10.91
N MET A 120 -9.68 -3.23 9.94
CA MET A 120 -9.69 -2.86 8.53
C MET A 120 -10.89 -1.98 8.16
N LYS A 121 -12.09 -2.28 8.65
CA LYS A 121 -13.26 -1.40 8.47
C LYS A 121 -13.02 0.00 9.03
N LYS A 122 -12.39 0.13 10.21
CA LYS A 122 -12.03 1.43 10.79
C LYS A 122 -11.05 2.19 9.91
N LEU A 123 -10.01 1.51 9.39
CA LEU A 123 -9.01 2.09 8.50
C LEU A 123 -9.62 2.60 7.18
N VAL A 124 -10.57 1.86 6.61
CA VAL A 124 -11.32 2.28 5.41
C VAL A 124 -12.29 3.41 5.73
N TYR A 125 -12.94 3.37 6.90
CA TYR A 125 -13.88 4.41 7.32
C TYR A 125 -13.17 5.75 7.59
N SER A 126 -12.02 5.72 8.26
CA SER A 126 -11.17 6.90 8.53
C SER A 126 -10.47 7.45 7.28
N GLY A 127 -10.50 6.70 6.17
CA GLY A 127 -9.84 7.04 4.92
C GLY A 127 -8.31 6.91 5.02
N GLN A 128 -7.79 6.09 5.94
CA GLN A 128 -6.38 5.69 5.94
C GLN A 128 -6.10 4.66 4.83
N LEU A 129 -7.06 3.77 4.57
CA LEU A 129 -7.06 2.91 3.40
C LEU A 129 -8.15 3.37 2.44
N GLU A 130 -7.81 3.59 1.17
CA GLU A 130 -8.78 3.89 0.11
C GLU A 130 -8.68 2.83 -1.00
N PHE A 131 -9.83 2.31 -1.42
CA PHE A 131 -9.88 1.45 -2.60
C PHE A 131 -9.89 2.31 -3.86
N VAL A 132 -8.96 2.03 -4.76
CA VAL A 132 -8.85 2.67 -6.10
C VAL A 132 -9.07 1.61 -7.15
N ASN A 133 -9.58 1.97 -8.33
CA ASN A 133 -10.08 1.02 -9.33
C ASN A 133 -11.20 0.11 -8.77
N GLY A 134 -10.85 -0.86 -7.92
CA GLY A 134 -11.78 -1.65 -7.12
C GLY A 134 -12.41 -2.81 -7.88
N GLY A 135 -11.99 -3.05 -9.12
CA GLY A 135 -12.32 -4.28 -9.83
C GLY A 135 -11.62 -5.51 -9.26
N TRP A 136 -12.00 -6.68 -9.78
CA TRP A 136 -11.34 -7.94 -9.48
C TRP A 136 -9.84 -7.88 -9.79
N CYS A 137 -9.47 -7.25 -10.91
CA CYS A 137 -8.09 -6.94 -11.30
C CYS A 137 -8.00 -5.57 -11.98
N MET A 138 -6.76 -5.12 -12.20
CA MET A 138 -6.46 -4.10 -13.21
C MET A 138 -6.46 -4.78 -14.58
N HIS A 139 -7.55 -4.65 -15.32
CA HIS A 139 -7.74 -5.36 -16.59
C HIS A 139 -6.96 -4.73 -17.75
N ASP A 140 -6.62 -5.53 -18.74
CA ASP A 140 -6.10 -5.04 -20.02
C ASP A 140 -7.16 -4.21 -20.75
N GLU A 141 -6.72 -3.17 -21.46
CA GLU A 141 -7.59 -2.27 -22.22
C GLU A 141 -7.57 -2.56 -23.74
N ALA A 142 -6.67 -3.42 -24.23
CA ALA A 142 -6.53 -3.73 -25.65
C ALA A 142 -7.33 -4.95 -26.10
N ALA A 143 -7.24 -6.06 -25.36
CA ALA A 143 -7.79 -7.37 -25.73
C ALA A 143 -9.01 -7.78 -24.87
N SER A 144 -9.57 -6.87 -24.08
CA SER A 144 -10.73 -7.13 -23.24
C SER A 144 -12.02 -6.70 -23.93
N HIS A 145 -13.07 -7.51 -23.78
CA HIS A 145 -14.42 -7.09 -24.18
C HIS A 145 -15.06 -6.25 -23.07
N TYR A 146 -15.78 -5.20 -23.41
CA TYR A 146 -16.36 -4.27 -22.43
C TYR A 146 -17.30 -4.94 -21.42
N ILE A 147 -17.96 -6.04 -21.81
CA ILE A 147 -18.79 -6.85 -20.90
C ILE A 147 -17.93 -7.43 -19.77
N ASP A 148 -16.78 -8.02 -20.09
CA ASP A 148 -15.89 -8.61 -19.09
C ASP A 148 -15.26 -7.52 -18.21
N MET A 149 -14.96 -6.35 -18.80
CA MET A 149 -14.49 -5.18 -18.05
C MET A 149 -15.56 -4.71 -17.04
N ILE A 150 -16.85 -4.68 -17.43
CA ILE A 150 -17.97 -4.37 -16.52
C ILE A 150 -18.12 -5.44 -15.44
N ASP A 151 -18.14 -6.72 -15.81
CA ASP A 151 -18.43 -7.82 -14.89
C ASP A 151 -17.38 -7.91 -13.78
N GLN A 152 -16.09 -7.86 -14.13
CA GLN A 152 -15.00 -7.92 -13.16
C GLN A 152 -15.00 -6.68 -12.24
N THR A 153 -15.35 -5.50 -12.78
CA THR A 153 -15.43 -4.26 -12.00
C THR A 153 -16.61 -4.33 -11.02
N THR A 154 -17.77 -4.76 -11.52
CA THR A 154 -19.02 -4.89 -10.76
C THR A 154 -18.86 -5.88 -9.60
N LEU A 155 -18.17 -7.00 -9.83
CA LEU A 155 -17.90 -7.98 -8.78
C LEU A 155 -17.13 -7.36 -7.61
N GLY A 156 -16.03 -6.66 -7.90
CA GLY A 156 -15.22 -6.01 -6.88
C GLY A 156 -15.96 -4.87 -6.16
N HIS A 157 -16.60 -3.98 -6.92
CA HIS A 157 -17.36 -2.84 -6.36
C HIS A 157 -18.50 -3.29 -5.46
N ARG A 158 -19.22 -4.36 -5.83
CA ARG A 158 -20.31 -4.92 -5.02
C ARG A 158 -19.80 -5.40 -3.65
N LEU A 159 -18.65 -6.08 -3.61
CA LEU A 159 -18.07 -6.57 -2.35
C LEU A 159 -17.58 -5.42 -1.48
N ILE A 160 -16.90 -4.43 -2.06
CA ILE A 160 -16.48 -3.21 -1.34
C ILE A 160 -17.70 -2.50 -0.74
N LYS A 161 -18.78 -2.36 -1.51
CA LYS A 161 -20.01 -1.71 -1.06
C LYS A 161 -20.66 -2.48 0.09
N GLN A 162 -20.73 -3.81 0.00
CA GLN A 162 -21.32 -4.66 1.04
C GLN A 162 -20.50 -4.65 2.33
N GLN A 163 -19.17 -4.68 2.24
CA GLN A 163 -18.27 -4.81 3.40
C GLN A 163 -18.00 -3.47 4.09
N PHE A 164 -17.86 -2.39 3.31
CA PHE A 164 -17.36 -1.11 3.81
C PHE A 164 -18.32 0.07 3.56
N ASN A 165 -19.41 -0.14 2.82
CA ASN A 165 -20.30 0.92 2.33
C ASN A 165 -19.54 2.05 1.61
N LYS A 166 -18.45 1.70 0.93
CA LYS A 166 -17.65 2.62 0.10
C LYS A 166 -17.88 2.34 -1.37
N THR A 167 -17.58 3.34 -2.17
CA THR A 167 -17.53 3.23 -3.62
C THR A 167 -16.19 3.85 -4.06
N PRO A 168 -15.31 3.15 -4.80
CA PRO A 168 -14.02 3.65 -5.30
C PRO A 168 -14.13 4.85 -6.26
N ARG A 169 -13.56 6.02 -5.92
CA ARG A 169 -13.75 7.28 -6.70
C ARG A 169 -12.71 7.57 -7.77
N ALA A 170 -11.64 6.79 -7.81
CA ALA A 170 -10.51 7.03 -8.69
C ALA A 170 -10.17 5.75 -9.45
N GLY A 171 -10.04 5.86 -10.77
CA GLY A 171 -9.46 4.81 -11.59
C GLY A 171 -7.96 4.74 -11.40
N TRP A 172 -7.43 3.52 -11.35
CA TRP A 172 -6.00 3.24 -11.20
C TRP A 172 -5.58 2.24 -12.27
N GLN A 173 -5.05 2.76 -13.38
CA GLN A 173 -4.62 1.99 -14.56
C GLN A 173 -3.17 2.35 -14.87
N ILE A 174 -2.25 1.81 -14.07
CA ILE A 174 -0.82 2.17 -14.10
C ILE A 174 0.03 1.21 -14.93
N ASP A 175 -0.48 0.03 -15.27
CA ASP A 175 0.26 -1.02 -15.97
C ASP A 175 -0.40 -1.67 -17.21
N PRO A 176 -1.63 -1.33 -17.66
CA PRO A 176 -2.08 -1.75 -18.98
C PRO A 176 -1.17 -1.19 -20.09
N PHE A 177 -0.93 -2.00 -21.13
CA PHE A 177 -0.10 -1.60 -22.26
C PHE A 177 -0.93 -0.83 -23.31
N GLY A 178 -1.18 0.45 -23.00
CA GLY A 178 -2.04 1.33 -23.77
C GLY A 178 -3.42 1.49 -23.11
N HIS A 179 -4.15 2.55 -23.49
CA HIS A 179 -5.44 2.87 -22.90
C HIS A 179 -6.53 3.02 -23.96
N SER A 180 -7.74 2.56 -23.63
CA SER A 180 -8.90 2.56 -24.50
C SER A 180 -9.81 3.76 -24.20
N ALA A 181 -10.49 4.28 -25.22
CA ALA A 181 -11.56 5.27 -25.02
C ALA A 181 -12.72 4.69 -24.18
N VAL A 182 -12.94 3.38 -24.25
CA VAL A 182 -13.96 2.67 -23.46
C VAL A 182 -13.65 2.77 -21.97
N GLN A 183 -12.39 2.59 -21.55
CA GLN A 183 -12.01 2.74 -20.15
C GLN A 183 -12.31 4.15 -19.62
N ALA A 184 -11.94 5.18 -20.37
CA ALA A 184 -12.15 6.56 -19.96
C ALA A 184 -13.63 6.93 -19.86
N TYR A 185 -14.43 6.52 -20.84
CA TYR A 185 -15.86 6.88 -20.89
C TYR A 185 -16.69 5.97 -19.97
N LEU A 186 -16.68 4.66 -20.21
CA LEU A 186 -17.60 3.71 -19.57
C LEU A 186 -17.19 3.37 -18.14
N LEU A 187 -15.94 2.94 -17.94
CA LEU A 187 -15.43 2.58 -16.62
C LEU A 187 -14.80 3.76 -15.87
N GLY A 188 -14.99 4.95 -16.43
CA GLY A 188 -14.55 6.18 -15.82
C GLY A 188 -15.63 7.19 -15.53
N ALA A 189 -16.15 7.82 -16.56
CA ALA A 189 -17.24 8.79 -16.39
C ALA A 189 -18.54 8.09 -15.94
N GLU A 190 -18.97 7.06 -16.65
CA GLU A 190 -20.32 6.48 -16.50
C GLU A 190 -20.51 5.64 -15.24
N ILE A 191 -19.48 4.89 -14.80
CA ILE A 191 -19.57 4.09 -13.57
C ILE A 191 -19.94 4.95 -12.34
N TRP A 192 -19.65 6.25 -12.38
CA TRP A 192 -19.97 7.18 -11.30
C TRP A 192 -21.34 7.84 -11.38
N TYR A 193 -21.89 8.01 -12.59
CA TYR A 193 -23.27 8.44 -12.78
C TYR A 193 -24.27 7.39 -12.27
N MET A 194 -23.92 6.10 -12.32
CA MET A 194 -24.73 5.02 -11.74
C MET A 194 -24.79 5.04 -10.21
N HIS A 195 -23.95 5.84 -9.55
CA HIS A 195 -23.86 5.92 -8.09
C HIS A 195 -24.39 7.24 -7.48
N ASP A 196 -24.97 8.16 -8.28
CA ASP A 196 -25.57 9.44 -7.84
C ASP A 196 -24.60 10.43 -7.11
N TRP A 197 -23.37 10.63 -7.59
CA TRP A 197 -22.40 11.56 -6.97
C TRP A 197 -21.96 12.75 -7.86
N PRO A 198 -21.89 13.99 -7.32
CA PRO A 198 -21.67 15.21 -8.11
C PRO A 198 -20.21 15.72 -8.17
N SER A 199 -19.17 14.90 -7.97
CA SER A 199 -17.77 15.39 -7.87
C SER A 199 -16.86 14.94 -9.02
N PRO A 200 -15.95 15.80 -9.51
CA PRO A 200 -15.03 15.48 -10.61
C PRO A 200 -14.00 14.41 -10.23
N ILE A 201 -13.62 13.60 -11.22
CA ILE A 201 -12.79 12.40 -11.08
C ILE A 201 -11.30 12.76 -10.98
N ALA A 202 -10.54 11.99 -10.19
CA ALA A 202 -9.09 11.91 -10.31
C ALA A 202 -8.71 10.61 -11.04
N TRP A 203 -8.05 10.73 -12.19
CA TRP A 203 -7.49 9.61 -12.96
C TRP A 203 -5.98 9.55 -12.74
N VAL A 204 -5.47 8.38 -12.39
CA VAL A 204 -4.03 8.13 -12.49
C VAL A 204 -3.81 7.08 -13.57
N THR A 205 -3.25 7.57 -14.67
CA THR A 205 -2.81 6.80 -15.81
C THR A 205 -1.32 7.05 -15.98
N VAL A 206 -0.52 6.00 -15.95
CA VAL A 206 0.92 6.09 -16.26
C VAL A 206 1.11 5.45 -17.61
N MET A 207 1.22 6.26 -18.67
CA MET A 207 1.62 5.72 -19.98
C MET A 207 3.10 5.33 -19.93
N ARG A 208 3.39 4.03 -20.00
CA ARG A 208 4.73 3.55 -20.32
C ARG A 208 4.92 3.71 -21.83
N ASN A 209 5.81 4.61 -22.23
CA ASN A 209 6.32 4.71 -23.62
C ASN A 209 7.39 3.65 -23.88
#